data_AF-A0A2D4ESF4-F1
#
_entry.id   AF-A0A2D4ESF4-F1
#
_cell.length_a   1.000
_cell.length_b   1.000
_cell.length_c   1.000
_cell.angle_alpha   90.00
_cell.angle_beta   90.00
_cell.angle_gamma   90.00
#
_symmetry.space_group_name_H-M   'P 1'
#
loop_
_entity.id
_entity.type
_entity.pdbx_description
1 polymer ?
#
loop_
_entity_poly.entity_id
_entity_poly.type
_entity_poly.pdbx_seq_one_letter_code
_entity_poly.pdbx_strand_id
1 'polypeptide(L)'
;TFFHLWWKCPEIKKIWIRSKVWIEEIIQDRLEWKPELFLLGIIKRDYPLRTRYLIIHILTAMRISLALYWKNPNVPPLYFVIQKIYQCAKMERLTLKLKEKDNTEYYQIWDKWYEWIDRKEKQCT
;
A
#
# COMPACT_ATOMS: atom_id res chain seq x y z
N THR A 1 -8.50 -21.70 -6.49
CA THR A 1 -9.12 -20.57 -7.24
C THR A 1 -8.44 -19.25 -6.86
N PHE A 2 -8.48 -18.22 -7.73
CA PHE A 2 -7.90 -16.89 -7.48
C PHE A 2 -8.29 -16.33 -6.10
N PHE A 3 -9.59 -16.32 -5.79
CA PHE A 3 -10.10 -15.81 -4.53
C PHE A 3 -9.60 -16.60 -3.31
N HIS A 4 -9.44 -17.92 -3.44
CA HIS A 4 -8.86 -18.72 -2.36
C HIS A 4 -7.40 -18.33 -2.11
N LEU A 5 -6.60 -18.27 -3.17
CA LEU A 5 -5.16 -18.00 -3.07
C LEU A 5 -4.88 -16.60 -2.52
N TRP A 6 -5.56 -15.58 -3.04
CA TRP A 6 -5.20 -14.18 -2.76
C TRP A 6 -5.99 -13.53 -1.63
N TRP A 7 -7.04 -14.18 -1.11
CA TRP A 7 -7.87 -13.62 -0.03
C TRP A 7 -8.16 -14.59 1.11
N LYS A 8 -8.59 -15.82 0.80
CA LYS A 8 -8.93 -16.80 1.86
C LYS A 8 -7.70 -17.48 2.48
N CYS A 9 -6.59 -17.58 1.75
CA CYS A 9 -5.34 -18.19 2.23
C CYS A 9 -4.90 -17.53 3.55
N PRO A 10 -4.71 -18.29 4.64
CA PRO A 10 -4.34 -17.75 5.95
C PRO A 10 -3.06 -16.90 5.91
N GLU A 11 -2.02 -17.35 5.19
CA GLU A 11 -0.75 -16.64 5.13
C GLU A 11 -0.85 -15.32 4.38
N ILE A 12 -1.59 -15.29 3.26
CA ILE A 12 -1.86 -14.05 2.53
C ILE A 12 -2.76 -13.11 3.33
N LYS A 13 -3.73 -13.65 4.07
CA LYS A 13 -4.61 -12.88 4.94
C LYS A 13 -3.83 -12.15 6.05
N LYS A 14 -2.78 -12.77 6.61
CA LYS A 14 -1.90 -12.11 7.59
C LYS A 14 -1.24 -10.86 7.00
N ILE A 15 -0.75 -10.95 5.76
CA ILE A 15 -0.19 -9.79 5.05
C ILE A 15 -1.26 -8.71 4.90
N TRP A 16 -2.44 -9.05 4.39
CA TRP A 16 -3.52 -8.06 4.21
C TRP A 16 -3.96 -7.39 5.51
N ILE A 17 -4.06 -8.12 6.61
CA ILE A 17 -4.38 -7.56 7.93
C ILE A 17 -3.29 -6.57 8.35
N ARG A 18 -2.01 -6.94 8.17
CA ARG A 18 -0.89 -6.05 8.53
C ARG A 18 -0.88 -4.79 7.68
N SER A 19 -1.15 -4.91 6.38
CA SER A 19 -1.22 -3.78 5.45
C SER A 19 -2.42 -2.87 5.70
N LYS A 20 -3.56 -3.44 6.12
CA LYS A 20 -4.70 -2.66 6.57
C LYS A 20 -4.28 -1.72 7.71
N VAL A 21 -3.62 -2.26 8.74
CA VAL A 21 -3.13 -1.47 9.87
C VAL A 21 -2.19 -0.36 9.42
N TRP A 22 -1.24 -0.66 8.53
CA TRP A 22 -0.33 0.36 7.99
C TRP A 22 -1.08 1.46 7.26
N ILE A 23 -1.99 1.10 6.34
CA ILE A 23 -2.77 2.07 5.57
C ILE A 23 -3.62 2.94 6.49
N GLU A 24 -4.29 2.35 7.48
CA GLU A 24 -5.10 3.08 8.48
C GLU A 24 -4.24 4.07 9.28
N GLU A 25 -3.05 3.66 9.71
CA GLU A 25 -2.07 4.54 10.38
C GLU A 25 -1.54 5.66 9.47
N ILE A 26 -1.41 5.43 8.16
CA ILE A 26 -0.94 6.44 7.21
C ILE A 26 -2.04 7.46 6.91
N ILE A 27 -3.26 6.99 6.64
CA ILE A 27 -4.38 7.87 6.25
C ILE A 27 -5.06 8.52 7.46
N GLN A 28 -4.81 8.00 8.67
CA GLN A 28 -5.47 8.40 9.93
C GLN A 28 -7.00 8.23 9.86
N ASP A 29 -7.45 7.16 9.21
CA ASP A 29 -8.85 6.79 9.02
C ASP A 29 -8.95 5.26 8.88
N ARG A 30 -10.14 4.70 9.13
CA ARG A 30 -10.41 3.27 8.98
C ARG A 30 -10.45 2.87 7.50
N LEU A 31 -10.04 1.64 7.20
CA LEU A 31 -10.07 1.05 5.87
C LEU A 31 -11.10 -0.09 5.82
N GLU A 32 -11.89 -0.16 4.74
CA GLU A 32 -12.88 -1.22 4.57
C GLU A 32 -12.22 -2.59 4.43
N TRP A 33 -12.63 -3.60 5.21
CA TRP A 33 -12.13 -4.96 5.06
C TRP A 33 -12.91 -5.73 3.98
N LYS A 34 -12.71 -5.33 2.72
CA LYS A 34 -13.41 -5.89 1.56
C LYS A 34 -12.43 -6.40 0.50
N PRO A 35 -12.58 -7.62 -0.04
CA PRO A 35 -11.69 -8.13 -1.06
C PRO A 35 -11.65 -7.25 -2.32
N GLU A 36 -12.75 -6.59 -2.67
CA GLU A 36 -12.80 -5.67 -3.83
C GLU A 36 -11.81 -4.51 -3.68
N LEU A 37 -11.62 -4.03 -2.45
CA LEU A 37 -10.62 -3.00 -2.18
C LEU A 37 -9.21 -3.55 -2.31
N PHE A 38 -8.88 -4.63 -1.58
CA PHE A 38 -7.50 -5.13 -1.52
C PHE A 38 -7.03 -5.78 -2.81
N LEU A 39 -7.91 -6.52 -3.50
CA LEU A 39 -7.55 -7.26 -4.70
C LEU A 39 -7.68 -6.40 -5.97
N LEU A 40 -8.65 -5.49 -6.00
CA LEU A 40 -9.01 -4.75 -7.22
C LEU A 40 -8.81 -3.24 -7.11
N GLY A 41 -8.57 -2.69 -5.92
CA GLY A 41 -8.47 -1.24 -5.70
C GLY A 41 -9.83 -0.52 -5.78
N ILE A 42 -10.94 -1.26 -5.70
CA ILE A 42 -12.29 -0.69 -5.78
C ILE A 42 -12.66 -0.12 -4.42
N ILE A 43 -12.62 1.20 -4.31
CA ILE A 43 -13.00 1.95 -3.12
C ILE A 43 -14.49 2.31 -3.21
N LYS A 44 -15.30 1.80 -2.27
CA LYS A 44 -16.74 2.09 -2.16
C LYS A 44 -17.02 3.25 -1.19
N ARG A 45 -16.25 3.36 -0.10
CA ARG A 45 -16.32 4.49 0.84
C ARG A 45 -15.84 5.80 0.19
N ASP A 46 -16.45 6.90 0.60
CA ASP A 46 -16.05 8.22 0.14
C ASP A 46 -14.83 8.73 0.92
N TYR A 47 -13.64 8.57 0.34
CA TYR A 47 -12.41 9.21 0.83
C TYR A 47 -12.05 10.38 -0.08
N PRO A 48 -11.36 11.42 0.43
CA PRO A 48 -10.79 12.48 -0.39
C PRO A 48 -9.95 11.92 -1.54
N LEU A 49 -10.00 12.55 -2.72
CA LEU A 49 -9.32 12.07 -3.94
C LEU A 49 -7.83 11.75 -3.71
N ARG A 50 -7.10 12.64 -3.04
CA ARG A 50 -5.69 12.40 -2.66
C ARG A 50 -5.49 11.17 -1.79
N THR A 51 -6.41 10.91 -0.85
CA THR A 51 -6.34 9.73 0.03
C THR A 51 -6.66 8.46 -0.76
N ARG A 52 -7.65 8.50 -1.65
CA ARG A 52 -7.94 7.38 -2.58
C ARG A 52 -6.73 7.05 -3.43
N TYR A 53 -6.09 8.08 -3.97
CA TYR A 53 -4.88 7.96 -4.76
C TYR A 53 -3.78 7.23 -3.97
N LEU A 54 -3.48 7.67 -2.74
CA LEU A 54 -2.47 7.01 -1.90
C LEU A 54 -2.82 5.54 -1.60
N ILE A 55 -4.07 5.26 -1.21
CA ILE A 55 -4.55 3.90 -0.93
C ILE A 55 -4.36 3.00 -2.15
N ILE A 56 -4.75 3.46 -3.34
CA ILE A 56 -4.64 2.69 -4.58
C ILE A 56 -3.17 2.38 -4.91
N HIS A 57 -2.26 3.35 -4.78
CA HIS A 57 -0.84 3.12 -5.08
C HIS A 57 -0.21 2.14 -4.11
N ILE A 58 -0.48 2.28 -2.81
CA ILE A 58 0.00 1.34 -1.80
C ILE A 58 -0.54 -0.07 -2.08
N LEU A 59 -1.86 -0.22 -2.28
CA LEU A 59 -2.47 -1.51 -2.58
C LEU A 59 -1.97 -2.11 -3.91
N THR A 60 -1.58 -1.27 -4.88
CA THR A 60 -0.95 -1.74 -6.12
C THR A 60 0.44 -2.32 -5.85
N ALA A 61 1.29 -1.63 -5.10
CA ALA A 61 2.60 -2.14 -4.71
C ALA A 61 2.52 -3.42 -3.87
N MET A 62 1.53 -3.49 -2.97
CA MET A 62 1.19 -4.69 -2.20
C MET A 62 0.87 -5.88 -3.11
N ARG A 63 -0.06 -5.70 -4.06
CA ARG A 63 -0.45 -6.74 -5.03
C ARG A 63 0.72 -7.18 -5.90
N ILE A 64 1.55 -6.25 -6.36
CA ILE A 64 2.78 -6.56 -7.10
C ILE A 64 3.71 -7.41 -6.24
N SER A 65 3.89 -7.09 -4.96
CA SER A 65 4.76 -7.85 -4.05
C SER A 65 4.30 -9.29 -3.88
N LEU A 66 3.00 -9.46 -3.65
CA LEU A 66 2.34 -10.76 -3.57
C LEU A 66 2.45 -11.54 -4.89
N ALA A 67 2.19 -10.87 -6.02
CA ALA A 67 2.31 -11.45 -7.34
C ALA A 67 3.74 -11.87 -7.66
N LEU A 68 4.78 -11.14 -7.22
CA LEU A 68 6.17 -11.54 -7.45
C LEU A 68 6.55 -12.83 -6.70
N TYR A 69 5.91 -13.10 -5.57
CA TYR A 69 6.15 -14.29 -4.75
C TYR A 69 5.21 -15.46 -5.09
N TRP A 70 4.39 -15.36 -6.13
CA TRP A 70 3.32 -16.33 -6.39
C TRP A 70 3.78 -17.78 -6.62
N LYS A 71 5.02 -17.98 -7.08
CA LYS A 71 5.64 -19.32 -7.25
C LYS A 71 6.48 -19.74 -6.05
N ASN A 72 6.72 -18.84 -5.10
CA ASN A 72 7.52 -19.13 -3.92
C ASN A 72 6.67 -19.92 -2.92
N PRO A 73 7.20 -20.97 -2.27
CA PRO A 73 6.46 -21.68 -1.22
C PRO A 73 6.17 -20.79 0.00
N ASN A 74 6.96 -19.71 0.18
CA ASN A 74 6.81 -18.76 1.27
C ASN A 74 6.13 -17.47 0.78
N VAL A 75 5.39 -16.82 1.67
CA VAL A 75 4.84 -15.48 1.43
C VAL A 75 5.96 -14.41 1.47
N PRO A 76 5.80 -13.26 0.79
CA PRO A 76 6.82 -12.22 0.83
C PRO A 76 7.01 -11.71 2.26
N PRO A 77 8.27 -11.56 2.72
CA PRO A 77 8.56 -10.89 3.98
C PRO A 77 7.99 -9.47 4.00
N LEU A 78 7.57 -8.99 5.17
CA LEU A 78 6.99 -7.65 5.30
C LEU A 78 7.94 -6.53 4.85
N TYR A 79 9.24 -6.68 5.09
CA TYR A 79 10.24 -5.69 4.64
C TYR A 79 10.25 -5.57 3.10
N PHE A 80 10.07 -6.68 2.38
CA PHE A 80 10.05 -6.67 0.91
C PHE A 80 8.85 -5.88 0.38
N VAL A 81 7.70 -6.05 1.04
CA VAL A 81 6.48 -5.32 0.72
C VAL A 81 6.65 -3.82 0.97
N ILE A 82 7.20 -3.43 2.13
CA ILE A 82 7.52 -2.04 2.46
C ILE A 82 8.49 -1.44 1.43
N GLN A 83 9.54 -2.19 1.06
CA GLN A 83 10.50 -1.77 0.04
C GLN A 83 9.80 -1.53 -1.31
N LYS A 84 8.85 -2.38 -1.72
CA LYS A 84 8.09 -2.17 -2.95
C LYS A 84 7.19 -0.94 -2.89
N ILE A 85 6.55 -0.66 -1.75
CA ILE A 85 5.79 0.58 -1.56
C ILE A 85 6.71 1.80 -1.63
N TYR A 86 7.88 1.74 -0.98
CA TYR A 86 8.89 2.81 -1.05
C TYR A 86 9.35 3.09 -2.48
N GLN A 87 9.64 2.05 -3.27
CA GLN A 87 10.01 2.23 -4.68
C GLN A 87 8.84 2.83 -5.48
N CYS A 88 7.60 2.39 -5.24
CA CYS A 88 6.42 2.98 -5.88
C CYS A 88 6.28 4.47 -5.54
N ALA A 89 6.41 4.85 -4.27
CA ALA A 89 6.35 6.23 -3.82
C ALA A 89 7.43 7.11 -4.49
N LYS A 90 8.66 6.59 -4.57
CA LYS A 90 9.79 7.29 -5.18
C LYS A 90 9.57 7.52 -6.68
N MET A 91 9.16 6.48 -7.42
CA MET A 91 8.94 6.56 -8.86
C MET A 91 7.74 7.44 -9.21
N GLU A 92 6.70 7.43 -8.36
CA GLU A 92 5.53 8.29 -8.54
C GLU A 92 5.87 9.77 -8.31
N ARG A 93 6.61 10.09 -7.23
CA ARG A 93 7.12 11.44 -7.00
C ARG A 93 8.01 11.94 -8.13
N LEU A 94 8.88 11.07 -8.67
CA LEU A 94 9.71 11.40 -9.83
C LEU A 94 8.85 11.70 -11.07
N THR A 95 7.82 10.89 -11.33
CA THR A 95 6.90 11.08 -12.44
C THR A 95 6.11 12.39 -12.32
N LEU A 96 5.66 12.74 -11.11
CA LEU A 96 5.00 14.03 -10.85
C LEU A 96 5.96 15.21 -11.04
N LYS A 97 7.21 15.11 -10.58
CA LYS A 97 8.24 16.12 -10.83
C LYS A 97 8.51 16.33 -12.32
N LEU A 98 8.68 15.26 -13.08
CA LEU A 98 8.90 15.33 -14.53
C LEU A 98 7.71 15.94 -15.29
N LYS A 99 6.52 15.92 -14.68
CA LYS A 99 5.30 16.55 -15.21
C LYS A 99 5.07 17.95 -14.64
N GLU A 100 6.02 18.52 -13.88
CA GLU A 100 5.88 19.82 -13.20
C GLU A 100 4.66 19.87 -12.25
N LYS A 101 4.35 18.74 -11.61
CA LYS A 101 3.23 18.54 -10.68
C LYS A 101 3.69 18.27 -9.24
N ASP A 102 4.91 18.66 -8.90
CA ASP A 102 5.49 18.47 -7.56
C ASP A 102 4.91 19.41 -6.49
N ASN A 103 4.21 20.46 -6.90
CA ASN A 103 3.40 21.30 -6.03
C ASN A 103 1.97 20.76 -5.78
N THR A 104 1.57 19.63 -6.39
CA THR A 104 0.21 19.10 -6.28
C THR A 104 -0.02 18.34 -4.99
N GLU A 105 -1.29 18.25 -4.57
CA GLU A 105 -1.70 17.44 -3.42
C GLU A 105 -1.33 15.94 -3.57
N TYR A 106 -1.18 15.44 -4.80
CA TYR A 106 -0.77 14.07 -5.10
C TYR A 106 0.72 13.83 -4.84
N TYR A 107 1.55 14.85 -4.95
CA TYR A 107 2.96 14.76 -4.57
C TYR A 107 3.10 14.80 -3.04
N GLN A 108 2.39 15.72 -2.39
CA GLN A 108 2.44 15.93 -0.95
C GLN A 108 1.81 14.80 -0.15
N ILE A 109 0.79 14.11 -0.67
CA ILE A 109 0.14 13.01 0.08
C ILE A 109 1.09 11.86 0.40
N TRP A 110 2.17 11.69 -0.37
CA TRP A 110 3.22 10.72 -0.08
C TRP A 110 4.06 11.07 1.14
N ASP A 111 4.10 12.33 1.58
CA ASP A 111 4.82 12.72 2.80
C ASP A 111 4.23 11.99 4.02
N LYS A 112 2.93 11.70 4.04
CA LYS A 112 2.30 10.84 5.07
C LYS A 112 2.92 9.45 5.15
N TRP A 113 3.31 8.87 4.01
CA TRP A 113 3.98 7.57 3.97
C TRP A 113 5.41 7.66 4.53
N TYR A 114 6.17 8.70 4.14
CA TYR A 114 7.53 8.89 4.62
C TYR A 114 7.56 9.17 6.13
N GLU A 115 6.68 10.04 6.63
CA GLU A 115 6.52 10.28 8.07
C GLU A 115 6.16 8.99 8.83
N TRP A 116 5.33 8.13 8.23
CA TRP A 116 4.98 6.85 8.83
C TRP A 116 6.19 5.91 8.89
N ILE A 117 7.00 5.84 7.84
CA ILE A 117 8.25 5.07 7.82
C ILE A 117 9.22 5.57 8.90
N ASP A 118 9.48 6.88 8.95
CA ASP A 118 10.39 7.48 9.93
C ASP A 118 9.96 7.17 11.38
N ARG A 119 8.64 7.19 11.65
CA ARG A 119 8.10 6.82 12.96
C ARG A 119 8.32 5.33 13.27
N LYS A 120 8.19 4.44 12.29
CA LYS A 120 8.39 2.99 12.50
C LYS A 120 9.87 2.64 12.67
N GLU A 121 10.78 3.34 12.00
CA GLU A 121 12.22 3.13 12.18
C GLU A 121 12.68 3.53 13.59
N LYS A 122 12.18 4.66 14.11
CA LYS A 122 12.46 5.15 15.48
C LYS A 122 11.88 4.29 16.60
N GLN A 123 10.87 3.45 16.33
CA GLN A 123 10.31 2.52 17.31
C GLN A 123 11.13 1.21 17.45
N CYS A 124 12.05 0.97 16.51
CA CYS A 124 12.90 -0.22 16.48
C CYS A 124 14.35 0.08 16.94
N THR A 125 14.64 1.32 17.33
CA THR A 125 15.92 1.77 17.91
C THR A 125 15.74 2.08 19.39
#